data_AF-A0A956ZA78-F1
#
_entry.id   AF-A0A956ZA78-F1
#
_cell.length_a   1.000
_cell.length_b   1.000
_cell.length_c   1.000
_cell.angle_alpha   90.00
_cell.angle_beta   90.00
_cell.angle_gamma   90.00
#
_symmetry.space_group_name_H-M   'P 1'
#
loop_
_entity.id
_entity.type
_entity.pdbx_description
1 polymer ?
#
loop_
_entity_poly.entity_id
_entity_poly.type
_entity_poly.pdbx_seq_one_letter_code
_entity_poly.pdbx_strand_id
1 'polypeptide(L)'
;MSISLCKILLMSQDLSDILKALEKPLRFASKNSFSKLNSVKSLDSLVGDLTLKALSLNLTNAEAKIVRDIKDSFLDYEGLEIEGKKKAIRKALGYLEELNKLQSSERVS
;
A
#
# COMPACT_ATOMS: atom_id res chain seq x y z
N MET A 1 -33.54 10.92 -8.20
CA MET A 1 -32.11 10.89 -8.55
C MET A 1 -31.32 11.37 -7.34
N SER A 2 -30.94 10.46 -6.45
CA SER A 2 -30.20 10.82 -5.22
C SER A 2 -28.71 10.74 -5.49
N ILE A 3 -28.14 11.91 -5.75
CA ILE A 3 -26.70 12.18 -5.72
C ILE A 3 -26.34 12.37 -4.24
N SER A 4 -25.61 11.43 -3.64
CA SER A 4 -24.73 11.64 -2.47
C SER A 4 -24.17 10.29 -2.01
N LEU A 5 -23.35 9.67 -2.86
CA LEU A 5 -22.48 8.59 -2.42
C LEU A 5 -21.31 9.23 -1.66
N CYS A 6 -21.48 9.28 -0.33
CA CYS A 6 -20.41 9.12 0.67
C CYS A 6 -19.22 10.10 0.54
N LYS A 7 -19.11 11.21 1.27
CA LYS A 7 -19.05 11.35 2.74
C LYS A 7 -18.19 10.31 3.50
N ILE A 8 -17.25 9.64 2.83
CA ILE A 8 -16.27 8.76 3.48
C ILE A 8 -14.86 9.33 3.18
N LEU A 9 -14.05 9.52 4.23
CA LEU A 9 -12.62 9.88 4.23
C LEU A 9 -12.22 11.36 4.39
N LEU A 10 -12.95 12.14 5.21
CA LEU A 10 -12.39 13.34 5.87
C LEU A 10 -12.03 13.07 7.35
N MET A 11 -11.74 11.82 7.71
CA MET A 11 -11.41 11.40 9.08
C MET A 11 -9.94 10.97 9.14
N SER A 12 -9.26 11.33 10.23
CA SER A 12 -7.88 11.01 10.60
C SER A 12 -7.37 9.75 9.89
N GLN A 13 -6.39 9.89 9.00
CA GLN A 13 -5.79 8.73 8.34
C GLN A 13 -4.88 8.02 9.35
N ASP A 14 -5.46 7.08 10.07
CA ASP A 14 -4.71 6.08 10.81
C ASP A 14 -3.93 5.19 9.83
N LEU A 15 -2.83 4.59 10.30
CA LEU A 15 -1.98 3.74 9.47
C LEU A 15 -2.82 2.69 8.70
N SER A 16 -3.79 2.07 9.36
CA SER A 16 -4.68 1.07 8.76
C SER A 16 -5.42 1.57 7.51
N ASP A 17 -5.86 2.83 7.48
CA ASP A 17 -6.55 3.42 6.32
C ASP A 17 -5.60 3.64 5.16
N ILE A 18 -4.38 4.09 5.46
CA ILE A 18 -3.31 4.26 4.46
C ILE A 18 -2.95 2.90 3.84
N LEU A 19 -2.81 1.86 4.68
CA LEU A 19 -2.51 0.50 4.22
C LEU A 19 -3.65 -0.08 3.39
N LYS A 20 -4.91 0.13 3.76
CA LYS A 20 -6.07 -0.29 2.94
C LYS A 20 -6.12 0.46 1.61
N ALA A 21 -5.74 1.73 1.59
CA ALA A 21 -5.64 2.53 0.37
C ALA A 21 -4.52 2.01 -0.56
N LEU A 22 -3.45 1.44 -0.02
CA LEU A 22 -2.40 0.73 -0.78
C LEU A 22 -2.82 -0.67 -1.22
N GLU A 23 -3.48 -1.44 -0.35
CA GLU A 23 -3.81 -2.83 -0.63
C GLU A 23 -4.77 -2.96 -1.83
N LYS A 24 -5.77 -2.08 -1.94
CA LYS A 24 -6.75 -2.10 -3.04
C LYS A 24 -6.12 -2.03 -4.44
N PRO A 25 -5.31 -1.01 -4.79
CA PRO A 25 -4.67 -0.93 -6.10
C PRO A 25 -3.67 -2.06 -6.32
N LEU A 26 -2.93 -2.50 -5.30
CA LEU A 26 -2.00 -3.63 -5.41
C LEU A 26 -2.71 -4.95 -5.69
N ARG A 27 -3.81 -5.24 -4.98
CA ARG A 27 -4.69 -6.39 -5.25
C ARG A 27 -5.34 -6.30 -6.62
N PHE A 28 -5.75 -5.11 -7.04
CA PHE A 28 -6.34 -4.92 -8.36
C PHE A 28 -5.31 -5.20 -9.47
N ALA A 29 -4.07 -4.72 -9.28
CA ALA A 29 -2.97 -4.97 -10.20
C ALA A 29 -2.52 -6.45 -10.21
N SER A 30 -2.63 -7.17 -9.09
CA SER A 30 -2.27 -8.60 -9.00
C SER A 30 -3.38 -9.57 -9.41
N LYS A 31 -4.64 -9.09 -9.50
CA LYS A 31 -5.79 -9.90 -9.91
C LYS A 31 -5.63 -10.46 -11.31
N ASN A 32 -6.21 -11.63 -11.57
CA ASN A 32 -6.20 -12.30 -12.89
C ASN A 32 -4.79 -12.39 -13.49
N SER A 33 -3.81 -12.89 -12.73
CA SER A 33 -2.42 -13.07 -13.20
C SER A 33 -1.77 -11.78 -13.70
N PHE A 34 -2.09 -10.65 -13.06
CA PHE A 34 -1.57 -9.32 -13.42
C PHE A 34 -2.03 -8.80 -14.79
N SER A 35 -3.16 -9.29 -15.31
CA SER A 35 -3.74 -8.82 -16.58
C SER A 35 -4.03 -7.32 -16.62
N LYS A 36 -4.17 -6.67 -15.45
CA LYS A 36 -4.45 -5.23 -15.31
C LYS A 36 -3.24 -4.41 -14.87
N LEU A 37 -2.04 -4.99 -14.87
CA LEU A 37 -0.83 -4.32 -14.43
C LEU A 37 -0.60 -2.99 -15.15
N ASN A 38 -0.78 -2.98 -16.47
CA ASN A 38 -0.62 -1.78 -17.30
C ASN A 38 -1.79 -0.80 -17.21
N SER A 39 -2.90 -1.18 -16.56
CA SER A 39 -4.05 -0.30 -16.33
C SER A 39 -3.90 0.55 -15.07
N VAL A 40 -3.01 0.17 -14.15
CA VAL A 40 -2.75 0.91 -12.92
C VAL A 40 -1.53 1.80 -13.15
N LYS A 41 -1.79 3.00 -13.66
CA LYS A 41 -0.76 4.03 -13.87
C LYS A 41 -0.43 4.73 -12.55
N SER A 42 0.81 5.24 -12.47
CA SER A 42 1.27 6.06 -11.33
C SER A 42 1.18 5.33 -9.97
N LEU A 43 1.33 4.01 -9.99
CA LEU A 43 1.31 3.18 -8.79
C LEU A 43 2.49 3.51 -7.88
N ASP A 44 3.65 3.82 -8.47
CA ASP A 44 4.84 4.33 -7.81
C ASP A 44 4.56 5.59 -6.99
N SER A 45 3.88 6.56 -7.61
CA SER A 45 3.59 7.85 -7.01
C SER A 45 2.58 7.69 -5.87
N LEU A 46 1.54 6.88 -6.10
CA LEU A 46 0.56 6.56 -5.06
C LEU A 46 1.21 5.86 -3.86
N VAL A 47 2.08 4.88 -4.11
CA VAL A 47 2.82 4.18 -3.04
C VAL A 47 3.74 5.15 -2.31
N GLY A 48 4.46 6.00 -3.04
CA GLY A 48 5.32 7.04 -2.47
C GLY A 48 4.56 7.99 -1.54
N ASP A 49 3.46 8.57 -2.01
CA ASP A 49 2.63 9.49 -1.23
C ASP A 49 2.04 8.85 0.03
N LEU A 50 1.49 7.64 -0.09
CA LEU A 50 0.86 6.95 1.02
C LEU A 50 1.89 6.46 2.05
N THR A 51 3.02 5.91 1.61
CA THR A 51 4.09 5.51 2.54
C THR A 51 4.72 6.71 3.25
N LEU A 52 4.88 7.85 2.59
CA LEU A 52 5.33 9.09 3.23
C LEU A 52 4.35 9.59 4.29
N LYS A 53 3.05 9.55 4.01
CA LYS A 53 2.00 9.85 5.00
C LYS A 53 2.06 8.90 6.18
N ALA A 54 2.21 7.60 5.94
CA ALA A 54 2.35 6.59 7.00
C ALA A 54 3.59 6.82 7.86
N LEU A 55 4.74 7.14 7.25
CA LEU A 55 5.97 7.45 7.99
C LEU A 55 5.90 8.74 8.83
N SER A 56 4.92 9.60 8.54
CA SER A 56 4.64 10.79 9.35
C SER A 56 3.78 10.49 10.58
N LEU A 57 3.25 9.26 10.70
CA LEU A 57 2.53 8.80 11.87
C LEU A 57 3.47 8.25 12.95
N ASN A 58 2.93 8.07 14.14
CA ASN A 58 3.67 7.51 15.27
C ASN A 58 3.74 5.98 15.15
N LEU A 59 4.73 5.50 14.39
CA LEU A 59 4.97 4.08 14.12
C LEU A 59 6.07 3.53 15.02
N THR A 60 5.99 2.24 15.34
CA THR A 60 7.14 1.53 15.93
C THR A 60 8.29 1.43 14.91
N ASN A 61 9.51 1.19 15.39
CA ASN A 61 10.66 0.99 14.50
C ASN A 61 10.45 -0.17 13.51
N ALA A 62 9.73 -1.22 13.93
CA ALA A 62 9.40 -2.36 13.07
C ALA A 62 8.40 -1.96 11.99
N GLU A 63 7.31 -1.26 12.36
CA GLU A 63 6.31 -0.77 11.40
C GLU A 63 6.93 0.22 10.39
N ALA A 64 7.69 1.20 10.88
CA ALA A 64 8.36 2.19 10.03
C ALA A 64 9.34 1.55 9.05
N LYS A 65 10.05 0.50 9.47
CA LYS A 65 10.93 -0.28 8.60
C LYS A 65 10.14 -0.93 7.46
N ILE A 66 9.03 -1.59 7.76
CA ILE A 66 8.19 -2.25 6.75
C ILE A 66 7.60 -1.22 5.78
N VAL A 67 7.14 -0.07 6.27
CA VAL A 67 6.62 1.01 5.42
C VAL A 67 7.71 1.55 4.48
N ARG A 68 8.95 1.67 4.94
CA ARG A 68 10.09 1.99 4.06
C ARG A 68 10.37 0.89 3.04
N ASP A 69 10.39 -0.38 3.46
CA ASP A 69 10.62 -1.53 2.56
C ASP A 69 9.54 -1.60 1.44
N ILE A 70 8.29 -1.22 1.76
CA ILE A 70 7.22 -1.05 0.76
C ILE A 70 7.60 0.07 -0.20
N LYS A 71 7.95 1.27 0.29
CA LYS A 71 8.33 2.42 -0.55
C LYS A 71 9.49 2.09 -1.49
N ASP A 72 10.56 1.49 -0.95
CA ASP A 72 11.76 1.09 -1.70
C ASP A 72 11.44 0.06 -2.80
N SER A 73 10.45 -0.81 -2.59
CA SER A 73 10.01 -1.76 -3.61
C SER A 73 9.38 -1.10 -4.85
N PHE A 74 8.98 0.18 -4.75
CA PHE A 74 8.42 0.95 -5.86
C PHE A 74 9.34 2.06 -6.38
N LEU A 75 10.59 2.14 -5.89
CA LEU A 75 11.60 3.01 -6.52
C LEU A 75 11.80 2.58 -7.98
N ASP A 76 11.71 3.55 -8.88
CA ASP A 76 11.81 3.35 -10.34
C ASP A 76 10.82 2.33 -10.90
N TYR A 77 9.70 2.07 -10.21
CA TYR A 77 8.75 1.03 -10.60
C TYR A 77 8.25 1.19 -12.03
N GLU A 78 7.99 2.42 -12.49
CA GLU A 78 7.54 2.67 -13.86
C GLU A 78 8.57 2.23 -14.93
N GLY A 79 9.86 2.32 -14.60
CA GLY A 79 10.97 1.87 -15.45
C GLY A 79 11.24 0.36 -15.38
N LEU A 80 10.60 -0.38 -14.48
CA LEU A 80 10.74 -1.83 -14.40
C LEU A 80 10.00 -2.53 -15.54
N GLU A 81 10.57 -3.65 -16.00
CA GLU A 81 9.88 -4.60 -16.86
C GLU A 81 8.71 -5.28 -16.14
N ILE A 82 7.83 -5.93 -16.91
CA ILE A 82 6.60 -6.55 -16.40
C ILE A 82 6.88 -7.51 -15.23
N GLU A 83 7.95 -8.32 -15.31
CA GLU A 83 8.32 -9.23 -14.21
C GLU A 83 8.82 -8.48 -12.97
N GLY A 84 9.60 -7.41 -13.14
CA GLY A 84 10.02 -6.52 -12.06
C GLY A 84 8.82 -5.88 -11.35
N LYS A 85 7.87 -5.36 -12.12
CA LYS A 85 6.61 -4.78 -11.61
C LYS A 85 5.78 -5.82 -10.83
N LYS A 86 5.64 -7.05 -11.35
CA LYS A 86 4.98 -8.16 -10.65
C LYS A 86 5.66 -8.49 -9.33
N LYS A 87 7.00 -8.54 -9.32
CA LYS A 87 7.79 -8.83 -8.12
C LYS A 87 7.62 -7.75 -7.06
N ALA A 88 7.65 -6.47 -7.45
CA ALA A 88 7.41 -5.34 -6.57
C ALA A 88 6.02 -5.43 -5.91
N ILE A 89 4.95 -5.66 -6.68
CA ILE A 89 3.60 -5.81 -6.13
C ILE A 89 3.51 -6.99 -5.15
N ARG A 90 4.10 -8.14 -5.49
CA ARG A 90 4.09 -9.32 -4.60
C ARG A 90 4.80 -9.04 -3.28
N LYS A 91 5.98 -8.40 -3.32
CA LYS A 91 6.71 -8.00 -2.11
C LYS A 91 5.89 -7.05 -1.26
N ALA A 92 5.30 -6.04 -1.88
CA ALA A 92 4.48 -5.04 -1.21
C ALA A 92 3.28 -5.67 -0.49
N LEU A 93 2.58 -6.60 -1.15
CA LEU A 93 1.49 -7.34 -0.51
C LEU A 93 1.98 -8.16 0.69
N GLY A 94 3.13 -8.83 0.59
CA GLY A 94 3.74 -9.55 1.70
C GLY A 94 4.08 -8.65 2.89
N TYR A 95 4.64 -7.47 2.62
CA TYR A 95 4.93 -6.47 3.65
C TYR A 95 3.65 -5.94 4.32
N LEU A 96 2.57 -5.72 3.56
CA LEU A 96 1.27 -5.33 4.11
C LEU A 96 0.71 -6.41 5.04
N GLU A 97 0.83 -7.69 4.68
CA GLU A 97 0.41 -8.80 5.55
C GLU A 97 1.25 -8.88 6.84
N GLU A 98 2.56 -8.65 6.75
CA GLU A 98 3.45 -8.60 7.91
C GLU A 98 3.09 -7.44 8.85
N LEU A 99 2.86 -6.25 8.28
CA LEU A 99 2.48 -5.07 9.04
C LEU A 99 1.14 -5.25 9.76
N ASN A 100 0.17 -5.90 9.10
CA ASN A 100 -1.12 -6.21 9.70
C ASN A 100 -0.99 -7.21 10.88
N LYS A 101 -0.07 -8.17 10.78
CA LYS A 101 0.22 -9.09 11.89
C LYS A 101 0.83 -8.36 13.09
N LEU A 102 1.74 -7.41 12.87
CA LEU A 102 2.31 -6.60 13.95
C LEU A 102 1.24 -5.76 14.65
N GLN A 103 0.38 -5.08 13.88
CA GLN A 103 -0.75 -4.30 14.43
C GLN A 103 -1.75 -5.16 15.21
N SER A 104 -1.88 -6.44 14.85
CA SER A 104 -2.75 -7.41 15.54
C SER A 104 -2.09 -8.02 16.78
N SER A 105 -0.76 -8.09 16.82
CA SER A 105 0.01 -8.75 17.87
C SER A 105 0.34 -7.83 19.06
N GLU A 106 0.38 -6.51 18.88
CA GLU A 106 0.70 -5.54 19.95
C GLU A 106 -0.50 -5.13 20.83
N ARG A 107 -1.69 -5.74 20.65
CA ARG A 107 -2.85 -5.52 21.54
C ARG A 107 -3.03 -6.59 22.62
N VAL A 108 -2.07 -7.50 22.75
CA VAL A 108 -2.08 -8.55 23.78
C VAL A 108 -0.76 -8.53 24.53
N SER A 109 -0.56 -7.53 25.40
CA SER A 109 0.39 -7.58 26.51
C SER A 109 -0.07 -6.65 27.61
#